data_AF-A0A382UX26-F1
#
_entry.id   AF-A0A382UX26-F1
#
_cell.length_a   1.000
_cell.length_b   1.000
_cell.length_c   1.000
_cell.angle_alpha   90.00
_cell.angle_beta   90.00
_cell.angle_gamma   90.00
#
_symmetry.space_group_name_H-M   'P 1'
#
loop_
_entity.id
_entity.type
_entity.pdbx_description
1 polymer ?
#
loop_
_entity_poly.entity_id
_entity_poly.type
_entity_poly.pdbx_seq_one_letter_code
_entity_poly.pdbx_strand_id
1 'polypeptide(L)'
;MLIDLIQQRSVKTSFLSPKILLTKNRKDIEYRVEFLRNVLESGLALQNTLYYQFIADHDKTVTEDAEIASKDFISLYHNIKKNKILEPIAIGYYPKKTIKTRYILNKKKNWVDIRNENEFQVINGAHRLAVALFLNLDKIPVRIYRSLSFEIPNYTDYIRIKEPEYLKHIKQ
;
A
#
# COMPACT_ATOMS: atom_id res chain seq x y z
N MET A 1 -16.17 -4.67 6.19
CA MET A 1 -15.34 -5.47 7.12
C MET A 1 -15.89 -6.85 7.50
N LEU A 2 -17.07 -7.32 7.03
CA LEU A 2 -17.40 -8.76 7.01
C LEU A 2 -17.95 -9.17 5.63
N ILE A 3 -18.87 -8.37 5.10
CA ILE A 3 -19.43 -8.54 3.76
C ILE A 3 -18.34 -8.49 2.68
N ASP A 4 -17.41 -7.53 2.77
CA ASP A 4 -16.25 -7.46 1.85
C ASP A 4 -15.33 -8.69 1.96
N LEU A 5 -15.15 -9.26 3.15
CA LEU A 5 -14.33 -10.46 3.36
C LEU A 5 -15.00 -11.70 2.76
N ILE A 6 -16.32 -11.81 2.88
CA ILE A 6 -17.11 -12.90 2.27
C ILE A 6 -17.03 -12.80 0.74
N GLN A 7 -17.24 -11.60 0.18
CA GLN A 7 -17.10 -11.37 -1.25
C GLN A 7 -15.69 -11.75 -1.74
N GLN A 8 -14.64 -11.32 -1.03
CA GLN A 8 -13.25 -11.65 -1.36
C GLN A 8 -12.98 -13.16 -1.41
N ARG A 9 -13.69 -13.99 -0.63
CA ARG A 9 -13.53 -15.46 -0.66
C ARG A 9 -14.25 -16.11 -1.84
N SER A 10 -15.35 -15.52 -2.30
CA SER A 10 -16.19 -16.06 -3.40
C SER A 10 -15.75 -15.63 -4.81
N VAL A 11 -14.93 -14.59 -4.92
CA VAL A 11 -14.55 -13.98 -6.19
C VAL A 11 -13.42 -14.75 -6.86
N LYS A 12 -13.59 -15.02 -8.17
CA LYS A 12 -12.56 -15.64 -9.01
C LYS A 12 -11.31 -14.76 -9.12
N THR A 13 -10.15 -15.38 -9.16
CA THR A 13 -8.89 -14.70 -9.43
C THR A 13 -8.87 -14.21 -10.88
N SER A 14 -8.48 -12.95 -11.08
CA SER A 14 -8.16 -12.36 -12.38
C SER A 14 -6.70 -11.87 -12.38
N PHE A 15 -6.23 -11.33 -13.50
CA PHE A 15 -4.87 -10.81 -13.64
C PHE A 15 -4.88 -9.39 -14.19
N LEU A 16 -4.20 -8.48 -13.49
CA LEU A 16 -4.05 -7.08 -13.88
C LEU A 16 -2.57 -6.71 -13.91
N SER A 17 -2.21 -5.70 -14.69
CA SER A 17 -0.90 -5.07 -14.56
C SER A 17 -0.80 -4.37 -13.20
N PRO A 18 0.30 -4.50 -12.45
CA PRO A 18 0.43 -3.82 -11.16
C PRO A 18 0.38 -2.28 -11.31
N LYS A 19 0.81 -1.74 -12.44
CA LYS A 19 0.86 -0.29 -12.69
C LYS A 19 -0.51 0.39 -12.60
N ILE A 20 -1.59 -0.28 -13.02
CA ILE A 20 -2.94 0.32 -12.97
C ILE A 20 -3.49 0.45 -11.55
N LEU A 21 -2.86 -0.22 -10.58
CA LEU A 21 -3.26 -0.21 -9.17
C LEU A 21 -2.47 0.82 -8.34
N LEU A 22 -1.46 1.47 -8.93
CA LEU A 22 -0.76 2.58 -8.31
C LEU A 22 -1.58 3.86 -8.48
N THR A 23 -2.53 4.07 -7.57
CA THR A 23 -3.41 5.24 -7.59
C THR A 23 -2.80 6.40 -6.83
N LYS A 24 -3.16 7.63 -7.22
CA LYS A 24 -2.59 8.88 -6.67
C LYS A 24 -2.75 9.09 -5.16
N ASN A 25 -3.63 8.35 -4.50
CA ASN A 25 -3.84 8.38 -3.05
C ASN A 25 -2.92 7.42 -2.28
N ARG A 26 -2.03 6.71 -3.00
CA ARG A 26 -1.23 5.59 -2.48
C ARG A 26 0.29 5.81 -2.56
N LYS A 27 0.78 7.02 -2.24
CA LYS A 27 2.21 7.30 -2.03
C LYS A 27 2.90 6.33 -1.04
N ASP A 28 2.14 5.71 -0.14
CA ASP A 28 2.67 4.65 0.73
C ASP A 28 3.17 3.41 -0.03
N ILE A 29 2.62 3.12 -1.22
CA ILE A 29 3.13 2.05 -2.10
C ILE A 29 4.45 2.47 -2.71
N GLU A 30 4.61 3.74 -3.09
CA GLU A 30 5.88 4.28 -3.60
C GLU A 30 6.98 4.17 -2.54
N TYR A 31 6.69 4.57 -1.29
CA TYR A 31 7.59 4.38 -0.16
C TYR A 31 8.04 2.92 0.01
N ARG A 32 7.13 1.96 -0.20
CA ARG A 32 7.45 0.53 -0.13
C ARG A 32 8.35 0.07 -1.28
N VAL A 33 8.12 0.55 -2.50
CA VAL A 33 8.98 0.26 -3.65
C VAL A 33 10.38 0.85 -3.43
N GLU A 34 10.43 2.11 -2.99
CA GLU A 34 11.68 2.80 -2.69
C GLU A 34 12.45 2.14 -1.55
N PHE A 35 11.75 1.66 -0.51
CA PHE A 35 12.36 0.88 0.56
C PHE A 35 13.10 -0.35 0.04
N LEU A 36 12.48 -1.13 -0.86
CA LEU A 36 13.14 -2.31 -1.44
C LEU A 36 14.40 -1.92 -2.21
N ARG A 37 14.36 -0.83 -2.99
CA ARG A 37 15.53 -0.28 -3.68
C ARG A 37 16.61 0.14 -2.67
N ASN A 38 16.25 0.96 -1.69
CA ASN A 38 17.15 1.50 -0.69
C ASN A 38 17.87 0.40 0.11
N VAL A 39 17.15 -0.62 0.55
CA VAL A 39 17.71 -1.68 1.39
C VAL A 39 18.43 -2.75 0.57
N LEU A 40 17.83 -3.22 -0.53
CA LEU A 40 18.36 -4.37 -1.27
C LEU A 40 19.40 -4.02 -2.33
N GLU A 41 19.31 -2.82 -2.91
CA GLU A 41 20.23 -2.37 -3.97
C GLU A 41 21.27 -1.38 -3.42
N SER A 42 20.85 -0.43 -2.57
CA SER A 42 21.74 0.60 -2.03
C SER A 42 22.35 0.27 -0.66
N GLY A 43 21.92 -0.81 -0.01
CA GLY A 43 22.44 -1.24 1.29
C GLY A 43 22.14 -0.28 2.46
N LEU A 44 21.12 0.57 2.33
CA LEU A 44 20.71 1.47 3.42
C LEU A 44 20.16 0.69 4.61
N ALA A 45 20.51 1.13 5.81
CA ALA A 45 19.92 0.63 7.05
C ALA A 45 18.41 0.89 7.06
N LEU A 46 17.63 -0.04 7.62
CA LEU A 46 16.16 0.02 7.63
C LEU A 46 15.65 1.36 8.17
N GLN A 47 16.24 1.81 9.28
CA GLN A 47 15.85 3.02 10.01
C GLN A 47 16.10 4.30 9.19
N ASN A 48 16.99 4.25 8.19
CA ASN A 48 17.31 5.37 7.32
C ASN A 48 16.42 5.41 6.07
N THR A 49 15.20 4.84 6.12
CA THR A 49 14.25 4.84 5.00
C THR A 49 12.96 5.55 5.36
N LEU A 50 12.36 6.25 4.39
CA LEU A 50 11.05 6.90 4.55
C LEU A 50 9.94 5.90 4.90
N TYR A 51 10.00 4.68 4.35
CA TYR A 51 9.08 3.61 4.71
C TYR A 51 9.16 3.26 6.19
N TYR A 52 10.36 3.07 6.75
CA TYR A 52 10.52 2.74 8.16
C TYR A 52 9.94 3.85 9.05
N GLN A 53 10.25 5.11 8.74
CA GLN A 53 9.70 6.26 9.48
C GLN A 53 8.17 6.33 9.35
N PHE A 54 7.64 6.08 8.16
CA PHE A 54 6.20 5.98 7.95
C PHE A 54 5.58 4.83 8.76
N ILE A 55 6.22 3.66 8.88
CA ILE A 55 5.73 2.54 9.69
C ILE A 55 5.80 2.83 11.19
N ALA A 56 6.86 3.50 11.66
CA ALA A 56 7.02 3.88 13.06
C ALA A 56 6.03 4.97 13.50
N ASP A 57 5.44 5.73 12.57
CA ASP A 57 4.51 6.81 12.89
C ASP A 57 3.20 6.31 13.55
N HIS A 58 2.90 6.87 14.72
CA HIS A 58 1.75 6.55 15.57
C HIS A 58 0.51 7.43 15.31
N ASP A 59 0.58 8.46 14.47
CA ASP A 59 -0.56 9.34 14.18
C ASP A 59 -1.59 8.68 13.23
N LYS A 60 -1.22 7.53 12.65
CA LYS A 60 -2.10 6.68 11.84
C LYS A 60 -2.82 5.64 12.69
N THR A 61 -3.83 4.99 12.12
CA THR A 61 -4.72 4.06 12.85
C THR A 61 -4.10 2.71 13.19
N VAL A 62 -3.01 2.33 12.52
CA VAL A 62 -2.38 1.02 12.68
C VAL A 62 -0.96 1.26 13.16
N THR A 63 -0.68 0.91 14.41
CA THR A 63 0.68 0.92 14.96
C THR A 63 1.28 -0.46 14.76
N GLU A 64 2.45 -0.51 14.15
CA GLU A 64 3.23 -1.73 13.96
C GLU A 64 4.64 -1.49 14.49
N ASP A 65 5.31 -2.55 14.91
CA ASP A 65 6.76 -2.50 15.15
C ASP A 65 7.45 -2.34 13.78
N ALA A 66 8.09 -1.19 13.56
CA ALA A 66 8.69 -0.84 12.29
C ALA A 66 9.86 -1.75 11.88
N GLU A 67 10.60 -2.29 12.85
CA GLU A 67 11.70 -3.20 12.61
C GLU A 67 11.16 -4.56 12.13
N ILE A 68 10.16 -5.11 12.83
CA ILE A 68 9.51 -6.37 12.46
C ILE A 68 8.83 -6.23 11.10
N ALA A 69 8.01 -5.20 10.91
CA ALA A 69 7.29 -4.98 9.65
C ALA A 69 8.25 -4.79 8.45
N SER A 70 9.42 -4.18 8.68
CA SER A 70 10.45 -4.03 7.64
C SER A 70 11.11 -5.35 7.28
N LYS A 71 11.46 -6.18 8.29
CA LYS A 71 12.03 -7.53 8.07
C LYS A 71 11.04 -8.49 7.41
N ASP A 72 9.77 -8.42 7.82
CA ASP A 72 8.70 -9.20 7.21
C ASP A 72 8.49 -8.80 5.75
N PHE A 73 8.60 -7.50 5.45
CA PHE A 73 8.47 -7.02 4.08
C PHE A 73 9.63 -7.50 3.17
N ILE A 74 10.87 -7.51 3.68
CA ILE A 74 12.02 -8.10 2.98
C ILE A 74 11.81 -9.61 2.76
N SER A 75 11.34 -10.31 3.78
CA SER A 75 11.03 -11.74 3.70
C SER A 75 9.94 -12.02 2.66
N LEU A 76 8.91 -11.17 2.58
CA LEU A 76 7.87 -11.24 1.56
C LEU A 76 8.44 -11.03 0.15
N TYR A 77 9.37 -10.09 -0.04
CA TYR A 77 10.07 -9.90 -1.32
C TYR A 77 10.76 -11.20 -1.76
N HIS A 78 11.57 -11.82 -0.90
CA HIS A 78 12.27 -13.05 -1.22
C HIS A 78 11.29 -14.19 -1.52
N ASN A 79 10.20 -14.29 -0.77
CA ASN A 79 9.17 -15.28 -1.00
C ASN A 79 8.51 -15.12 -2.37
N ILE A 80 8.07 -13.91 -2.72
CA ILE A 80 7.43 -13.64 -4.02
C ILE A 80 8.41 -13.83 -5.17
N LYS A 81 9.67 -13.43 -5.02
CA LYS A 81 10.70 -13.65 -6.04
C LYS A 81 10.88 -15.13 -6.36
N LYS A 82 10.81 -16.01 -5.34
CA LYS A 82 10.93 -17.46 -5.50
C LYS A 82 9.65 -18.14 -5.95
N ASN A 83 8.51 -17.76 -5.36
CA ASN A 83 7.26 -18.53 -5.43
C ASN A 83 6.15 -17.82 -6.23
N LYS A 84 6.42 -16.62 -6.77
CA LYS A 84 5.40 -15.70 -7.31
C LYS A 84 4.39 -15.27 -6.24
N ILE A 85 3.42 -14.45 -6.62
CA ILE A 85 2.33 -14.04 -5.73
C ILE A 85 1.31 -15.18 -5.67
N LEU A 86 1.27 -15.89 -4.54
CA LEU A 86 0.31 -16.99 -4.33
C LEU A 86 -1.06 -16.47 -3.86
N GLU A 87 -1.06 -15.47 -2.97
CA GLU A 87 -2.29 -14.86 -2.45
C GLU A 87 -2.67 -13.64 -3.31
N PRO A 88 -3.82 -13.66 -4.01
CA PRO A 88 -4.25 -12.53 -4.82
C PRO A 88 -4.38 -11.22 -4.04
N ILE A 89 -4.14 -10.10 -4.72
CA ILE A 89 -4.36 -8.76 -4.16
C ILE A 89 -5.86 -8.45 -4.19
N ALA A 90 -6.40 -7.95 -3.09
CA ALA A 90 -7.83 -7.64 -2.98
C ALA A 90 -8.09 -6.22 -3.50
N ILE A 91 -8.92 -6.11 -4.53
CA ILE A 91 -9.19 -4.87 -5.25
C ILE A 91 -10.68 -4.52 -5.14
N GLY A 92 -10.97 -3.31 -4.70
CA GLY A 92 -12.30 -2.72 -4.76
C GLY A 92 -12.52 -2.06 -6.11
N TYR A 93 -13.65 -2.35 -6.73
CA TYR A 93 -14.13 -1.68 -7.94
C TYR A 93 -15.15 -0.59 -7.61
N TYR A 94 -14.88 0.62 -8.09
CA TYR A 94 -15.65 1.84 -7.85
C TYR A 94 -15.90 2.55 -9.19
N PRO A 95 -17.10 2.45 -9.80
CA PRO A 95 -17.38 3.01 -11.14
C PRO A 95 -17.56 4.53 -11.16
N LYS A 96 -17.42 5.22 -10.03
CA LYS A 96 -17.61 6.67 -9.95
C LYS A 96 -16.32 7.38 -10.34
N LYS A 97 -16.43 8.45 -11.16
CA LYS A 97 -15.30 9.32 -11.57
C LYS A 97 -14.59 10.01 -10.39
N THR A 98 -15.31 10.19 -9.30
CA THR A 98 -14.80 10.77 -8.04
C THR A 98 -15.10 9.79 -6.90
N ILE A 99 -14.14 9.60 -6.02
CA ILE A 99 -14.25 8.75 -4.84
C ILE A 99 -13.88 9.56 -3.60
N LYS A 100 -14.55 9.24 -2.50
CA LYS A 100 -14.27 9.82 -1.19
C LYS A 100 -13.18 9.00 -0.52
N THR A 101 -12.10 9.65 -0.14
CA THR A 101 -10.94 9.03 0.54
C THR A 101 -10.70 9.67 1.89
N ARG A 102 -9.95 9.00 2.76
CA ARG A 102 -9.65 9.52 4.09
C ARG A 102 -8.24 9.29 4.56
N TYR A 103 -7.72 10.24 5.30
CA TYR A 103 -6.55 10.07 6.15
C TYR A 103 -6.88 10.42 7.59
N ILE A 104 -6.07 9.92 8.51
CA ILE A 104 -6.21 10.18 9.94
C ILE A 104 -4.94 10.88 10.37
N LEU A 105 -5.09 12.03 11.02
CA LEU A 105 -3.99 12.83 11.53
C LEU A 105 -4.39 13.33 12.92
N ASN A 106 -3.55 13.14 13.93
CA ASN A 106 -3.84 13.55 15.31
C ASN A 106 -5.21 13.01 15.80
N LYS A 107 -5.50 11.73 15.50
CA LYS A 107 -6.77 11.05 15.79
C LYS A 107 -8.02 11.65 15.12
N LYS A 108 -7.86 12.65 14.24
CA LYS A 108 -8.95 13.24 13.46
C LYS A 108 -9.00 12.63 12.07
N LYS A 109 -10.21 12.21 11.66
CA LYS A 109 -10.47 11.71 10.31
C LYS A 109 -10.74 12.89 9.38
N ASN A 110 -9.94 13.01 8.33
CA ASN A 110 -10.07 14.01 7.28
C ASN A 110 -10.53 13.34 6.00
N TRP A 111 -11.55 13.90 5.35
CA TRP A 111 -12.12 13.37 4.11
C TRP A 111 -11.71 14.25 2.93
N VAL A 112 -11.29 13.61 1.83
CA VAL A 112 -10.88 14.28 0.60
C VAL A 112 -11.48 13.54 -0.59
N ASP A 113 -12.17 14.28 -1.45
CA ASP A 113 -12.66 13.77 -2.72
C ASP A 113 -11.55 13.83 -3.76
N ILE A 114 -11.37 12.72 -4.48
CA ILE A 114 -10.34 12.62 -5.50
C ILE A 114 -10.92 12.01 -6.78
N ARG A 115 -10.37 12.41 -7.93
CA ARG A 115 -10.57 11.69 -9.19
C ARG A 115 -10.12 10.22 -9.05
N ASN A 116 -10.98 9.31 -9.50
CA ASN A 116 -10.77 7.88 -9.54
C ASN A 116 -10.46 7.46 -10.98
N GLU A 117 -9.19 7.46 -11.33
CA GLU A 117 -8.75 7.37 -12.72
C GLU A 117 -9.01 5.99 -13.34
N ASN A 118 -8.81 4.94 -12.55
CA ASN A 118 -8.76 3.56 -13.05
C ASN A 118 -9.88 2.69 -12.46
N GLU A 119 -10.81 3.28 -11.70
CA GLU A 119 -11.92 2.62 -11.00
C GLU A 119 -11.52 1.57 -9.94
N PHE A 120 -10.24 1.28 -9.77
CA PHE A 120 -9.72 0.29 -8.84
C PHE A 120 -9.06 0.92 -7.63
N GLN A 121 -9.29 0.35 -6.45
CA GLN A 121 -8.61 0.70 -5.22
C GLN A 121 -8.10 -0.56 -4.53
N VAL A 122 -6.84 -0.54 -4.09
CA VAL A 122 -6.25 -1.66 -3.35
C VAL A 122 -6.82 -1.69 -1.94
N ILE A 123 -7.55 -2.75 -1.62
CA ILE A 123 -8.13 -3.00 -0.30
C ILE A 123 -7.13 -3.72 0.59
N ASN A 124 -6.47 -4.76 0.06
CA ASN A 124 -5.47 -5.54 0.77
C ASN A 124 -4.39 -6.02 -0.21
N GLY A 125 -3.14 -6.12 0.26
CA GLY A 125 -1.98 -6.55 -0.51
C GLY A 125 -1.09 -5.40 -0.98
N ALA A 126 -1.05 -4.28 -0.25
CA ALA A 126 -0.20 -3.13 -0.58
C ALA A 126 1.29 -3.50 -0.68
N HIS A 127 1.81 -4.30 0.26
CA HIS A 127 3.18 -4.81 0.21
C HIS A 127 3.40 -5.76 -0.97
N ARG A 128 2.44 -6.65 -1.27
CA ARG A 128 2.51 -7.53 -2.45
C ARG A 128 2.56 -6.75 -3.75
N LEU A 129 1.76 -5.68 -3.84
CA LEU A 129 1.76 -4.79 -4.99
C LEU A 129 3.10 -4.06 -5.14
N ALA A 130 3.66 -3.55 -4.04
CA ALA A 130 4.97 -2.92 -4.06
C ALA A 130 6.08 -3.88 -4.53
N VAL A 131 6.08 -5.13 -4.06
CA VAL A 131 7.02 -6.16 -4.57
C VAL A 131 6.82 -6.39 -6.07
N ALA A 132 5.58 -6.48 -6.54
CA ALA A 132 5.29 -6.67 -7.96
C ALA A 132 5.80 -5.52 -8.83
N LEU A 133 5.65 -4.29 -8.35
CA LEU A 133 6.17 -3.08 -9.01
C LEU A 133 7.70 -3.09 -9.03
N PHE A 134 8.34 -3.41 -7.90
CA PHE A 134 9.79 -3.50 -7.79
C PHE A 134 10.40 -4.57 -8.71
N LEU A 135 9.77 -5.75 -8.77
CA LEU A 135 10.17 -6.86 -9.66
C LEU A 135 9.76 -6.66 -11.13
N ASN A 136 9.12 -5.53 -11.48
CA ASN A 136 8.60 -5.25 -12.82
C ASN A 136 7.72 -6.39 -13.40
N LEU A 137 6.84 -6.97 -12.58
CA LEU A 137 5.95 -8.04 -13.05
C LEU A 137 4.91 -7.48 -14.04
N ASP A 138 4.70 -8.16 -15.16
CA ASP A 138 3.71 -7.74 -16.17
C ASP A 138 2.27 -7.85 -15.67
N LYS A 139 2.00 -8.92 -14.91
CA LYS A 139 0.67 -9.27 -14.40
C LYS A 139 0.76 -9.85 -13.00
N ILE A 140 -0.25 -9.55 -12.19
CA ILE A 140 -0.41 -10.06 -10.83
C ILE A 140 -1.81 -10.62 -10.61
N PRO A 141 -1.95 -11.67 -9.77
CA PRO A 141 -3.26 -12.20 -9.42
C PRO A 141 -4.01 -11.21 -8.52
N VAL A 142 -5.26 -10.96 -8.85
CA VAL A 142 -6.15 -10.05 -8.12
C VAL A 142 -7.51 -10.70 -7.89
N ARG A 143 -8.22 -10.24 -6.86
CA ARG A 143 -9.66 -10.48 -6.67
C ARG A 143 -10.38 -9.15 -6.66
N ILE A 144 -11.25 -8.95 -7.64
CA ILE A 144 -11.94 -7.68 -7.87
C ILE A 144 -13.39 -7.81 -7.43
N TYR A 145 -13.84 -6.95 -6.53
CA TYR A 145 -15.23 -6.94 -6.06
C TYR A 145 -15.73 -5.53 -5.80
N ARG A 146 -17.05 -5.37 -5.80
CA ARG A 146 -17.69 -4.10 -5.43
C ARG A 146 -17.69 -3.98 -3.91
N SER A 147 -16.72 -3.27 -3.36
CA SER A 147 -16.69 -3.07 -1.93
C SER A 147 -17.80 -2.15 -1.46
N LEU A 148 -18.44 -2.53 -0.35
CA LEU A 148 -19.60 -1.84 0.21
C LEU A 148 -19.27 -1.01 1.46
N SER A 149 -18.17 -1.32 2.15
CA SER A 149 -17.83 -0.67 3.43
C SER A 149 -16.37 -0.25 3.58
N PHE A 150 -15.54 -0.44 2.55
CA PHE A 150 -14.13 -0.05 2.62
C PHE A 150 -13.98 1.47 2.52
N GLU A 151 -13.44 2.08 3.57
CA GLU A 151 -12.98 3.47 3.54
C GLU A 151 -11.63 3.55 2.84
N ILE A 152 -11.60 4.22 1.69
CA ILE A 152 -10.41 4.28 0.83
C ILE A 152 -9.35 5.17 1.51
N PRO A 153 -8.14 4.66 1.80
CA PRO A 153 -7.11 5.44 2.46
C PRO A 153 -6.50 6.47 1.51
N ASN A 154 -6.17 7.65 2.05
CA ASN A 154 -5.39 8.68 1.37
C ASN A 154 -4.04 8.87 2.07
N TYR A 155 -3.12 7.94 1.81
CA TYR A 155 -1.79 8.04 2.37
C TYR A 155 -0.97 9.15 1.73
N THR A 156 -1.36 9.65 0.56
CA THR A 156 -0.60 10.70 -0.14
C THR A 156 -0.71 12.04 0.58
N ASP A 157 -1.93 12.45 0.94
CA ASP A 157 -2.11 13.66 1.73
C ASP A 157 -1.53 13.51 3.14
N TYR A 158 -1.66 12.33 3.75
CA TYR A 158 -1.03 12.05 5.04
C TYR A 158 0.49 12.20 4.99
N ILE A 159 1.14 11.50 4.06
CA ILE A 159 2.59 11.51 3.90
C ILE A 159 3.07 12.92 3.56
N ARG A 160 2.38 13.67 2.70
CA ARG A 160 2.72 15.06 2.38
C ARG A 160 2.86 15.94 3.64
N ILE A 161 2.05 15.69 4.68
CA ILE A 161 2.10 16.44 5.93
C ILE A 161 3.24 15.95 6.84
N LYS A 162 3.45 14.63 6.94
CA LYS A 162 4.36 14.00 7.91
C LYS A 162 5.79 13.78 7.41
N GLU A 163 6.00 13.74 6.10
CA GLU A 163 7.31 13.51 5.46
C GLU A 163 8.41 14.46 5.92
N PRO A 164 8.17 15.78 6.12
CA PRO A 164 9.18 16.66 6.70
C PRO A 164 9.66 16.25 8.10
N GLU A 165 8.82 15.57 8.89
CA GLU A 165 9.22 15.00 10.18
C GLU A 165 10.04 13.74 9.99
N TYR A 166 9.62 12.84 9.09
CA TYR A 166 10.35 11.61 8.77
C TYR A 166 11.79 11.90 8.32
N LEU A 167 11.97 12.91 7.48
CA LEU A 167 13.28 13.31 6.97
C LEU A 167 14.24 13.79 8.08
N LYS A 168 13.73 14.30 9.21
CA LYS A 168 14.57 14.69 10.36
C LYS A 168 15.13 13.48 11.12
N HIS A 169 14.48 12.31 10.99
CA HIS A 169 14.89 11.09 11.67
C HIS A 169 15.85 10.23 10.84
N ILE A 170 15.97 10.51 9.54
CA ILE A 170 16.92 9.84 8.66
C ILE A 170 18.27 10.53 8.81
N LYS A 171 19.27 9.79 9.29
CA LYS A 171 20.65 10.29 9.37
C LYS A 171 21.17 10.52 7.95
N GLN A 172 21.59 11.74 7.66
CA GLN A 172 22.37 12.07 6.46
C GLN A 172 23.77 11.48 6.56
#